data_AF-A0A8S3GYB8-F1
#
_entry.id   AF-A0A8S3GYB8-F1
#
_cell.length_a   1.000
_cell.length_b   1.000
_cell.length_c   1.000
_cell.angle_alpha   90.00
_cell.angle_beta   90.00
_cell.angle_gamma   90.00
#
_symmetry.space_group_name_H-M   'P 1'
#
loop_
_entity.id
_entity.type
_entity.pdbx_description
1 polymer ?
#
loop_
_entity_poly.entity_id
_entity_poly.type
_entity_poly.pdbx_seq_one_letter_code
_entity_poly.pdbx_strand_id
1 'polypeptide(L)'
;FRIPSYDEIVNPTADVVVAAAAADDDDDDEEFEKAEEFERKFNFRFQEPDTEFLKRYPRTIDDSVRRKDDRRKLKRAEKKQRKEFERKQKLEEIKRLKNLKKKEIFDKMKRLKVVAGDEDLPVNIDDLDADFDPKEYDRRMQVIK
;
A
#
# COMPACT_ATOMS: atom_id res chain seq x y z
N PHE A 1 -36.66 -81.90 -7.52
CA PHE A 1 -36.28 -80.70 -8.30
C PHE A 1 -37.05 -80.75 -9.62
N ARG A 2 -37.90 -79.75 -9.90
CA ARG A 2 -38.65 -79.64 -11.17
C ARG A 2 -37.68 -79.08 -12.21
N ILE A 3 -37.49 -79.80 -13.31
CA ILE A 3 -36.67 -79.35 -14.44
C ILE A 3 -37.57 -78.48 -15.33
N PRO A 4 -37.17 -77.24 -15.66
CA PRO A 4 -37.96 -76.37 -16.52
C PRO A 4 -38.20 -76.98 -17.89
N SER A 5 -39.37 -76.71 -18.47
CA SER A 5 -39.66 -77.15 -19.84
C SER A 5 -38.95 -76.25 -20.86
N TYR A 6 -38.67 -76.79 -22.04
CA TYR A 6 -38.05 -76.03 -23.13
C TYR A 6 -38.82 -74.75 -23.47
N ASP A 7 -40.16 -74.79 -23.41
CA ASP A 7 -41.02 -73.62 -23.66
C ASP A 7 -40.86 -72.53 -22.59
N GLU A 8 -40.65 -72.91 -21.33
CA GLU A 8 -40.39 -71.98 -20.21
C GLU A 8 -39.01 -71.30 -20.35
N ILE A 9 -38.06 -71.93 -21.06
CA ILE A 9 -36.69 -71.42 -21.29
C ILE A 9 -36.63 -70.49 -22.51
N VAL A 10 -37.36 -70.85 -23.58
CA VAL A 10 -37.25 -70.17 -24.88
C VAL A 10 -38.16 -68.94 -24.96
N ASN A 11 -39.29 -68.96 -24.25
CA ASN A 11 -40.22 -67.84 -24.20
C ASN A 11 -40.36 -67.35 -22.76
N PRO A 12 -39.38 -66.58 -22.23
CA PRO A 12 -39.57 -65.91 -20.95
C PRO A 12 -40.84 -65.06 -21.06
N THR A 13 -41.76 -65.25 -20.12
CA THR A 13 -43.03 -64.51 -20.05
C THR A 13 -42.78 -63.04 -20.32
N ALA A 14 -43.55 -62.43 -21.24
CA ALA A 14 -43.35 -61.06 -21.71
C ALA A 14 -43.11 -60.05 -20.58
N ASP A 15 -43.71 -60.27 -19.41
CA ASP A 15 -43.54 -59.45 -18.19
C ASP A 15 -42.09 -59.37 -17.67
N VAL A 16 -41.28 -60.44 -17.82
CA VAL A 16 -39.87 -60.46 -17.39
C VAL A 16 -38.97 -59.74 -18.40
N VAL A 17 -39.31 -59.82 -19.68
CA VAL A 17 -38.56 -59.16 -20.76
C VAL A 17 -38.80 -57.65 -20.76
N VAL A 18 -40.02 -57.23 -20.45
CA VAL A 18 -40.40 -55.81 -20.33
C VAL A 18 -39.80 -55.16 -19.08
N ALA A 19 -39.74 -55.88 -17.95
CA ALA A 19 -39.12 -55.36 -16.73
C ALA A 19 -37.59 -55.23 -16.82
N ALA A 20 -36.92 -56.13 -17.56
CA ALA A 20 -35.48 -56.03 -17.80
C ALA A 20 -35.13 -54.88 -18.76
N ALA A 21 -35.93 -54.67 -19.81
CA ALA A 21 -35.74 -53.55 -20.74
C ALA A 21 -35.94 -52.18 -20.06
N ALA A 22 -36.94 -52.05 -19.19
CA ALA A 22 -37.18 -50.81 -18.45
C ALA A 22 -36.08 -50.46 -17.42
N ALA A 23 -35.35 -51.46 -16.91
CA ALA A 23 -34.21 -51.24 -16.01
C ALA A 23 -32.92 -50.86 -16.78
N ASP A 24 -32.72 -51.43 -17.98
CA ASP A 24 -31.64 -51.02 -18.89
C ASP A 24 -31.85 -49.57 -19.37
N ASP A 25 -33.09 -49.17 -19.67
CA ASP A 25 -33.40 -47.80 -20.11
C ASP A 25 -33.10 -46.73 -19.02
N ASP A 26 -33.42 -47.01 -17.75
CA ASP A 26 -33.11 -46.11 -16.61
C ASP A 26 -31.59 -45.99 -16.36
N ASP A 27 -30.84 -47.09 -16.45
CA ASP A 27 -29.38 -47.11 -16.28
C ASP A 27 -28.66 -46.38 -17.44
N ASP A 28 -29.16 -46.54 -18.67
CA ASP A 28 -28.67 -45.82 -19.85
C ASP A 28 -28.90 -44.30 -19.72
N ASP A 29 -30.08 -43.87 -19.26
CA ASP A 29 -30.42 -42.46 -19.05
C ASP A 29 -29.48 -41.79 -18.02
N GLU A 30 -29.14 -42.47 -16.93
CA GLU A 30 -28.15 -41.96 -15.98
C GLU A 30 -26.75 -41.82 -16.59
N GLU A 31 -26.36 -42.71 -17.50
CA GLU A 31 -25.07 -42.63 -18.19
C GLU A 31 -25.02 -41.48 -19.20
N PHE A 32 -26.14 -41.18 -19.86
CA PHE A 32 -26.30 -39.98 -20.68
C PHE A 32 -26.18 -38.70 -19.85
N GLU A 33 -26.84 -38.62 -18.69
CA GLU A 33 -26.72 -37.46 -17.79
C GLU A 33 -25.27 -37.27 -17.32
N LYS A 34 -24.57 -38.35 -16.95
CA LYS A 34 -23.16 -38.31 -16.54
C LYS A 34 -22.25 -37.82 -17.68
N ALA A 35 -22.53 -38.24 -18.92
CA ALA A 35 -21.79 -37.79 -20.10
C ALA A 35 -22.04 -36.30 -20.39
N GLU A 36 -23.29 -35.85 -20.35
CA GLU A 36 -23.66 -34.43 -20.52
C GLU A 36 -23.02 -33.55 -19.45
N GLU A 37 -23.01 -33.98 -18.18
CA GLU A 37 -22.35 -33.26 -17.11
C GLU A 37 -20.83 -33.16 -17.32
N PHE A 38 -20.21 -34.23 -17.81
CA PHE A 38 -18.78 -34.24 -18.12
C PHE A 38 -18.45 -33.27 -19.25
N GLU A 39 -19.22 -33.31 -20.34
CA GLU A 39 -19.08 -32.39 -21.47
C GLU A 39 -19.31 -30.94 -21.05
N ARG A 40 -20.35 -30.67 -20.24
CA ARG A 40 -20.63 -29.34 -19.70
C ARG A 40 -19.46 -28.83 -18.85
N LYS A 41 -18.96 -29.64 -17.90
CA LYS A 41 -17.81 -29.29 -17.04
C LYS A 41 -16.52 -29.08 -17.84
N PHE A 42 -16.32 -29.82 -18.93
CA PHE A 42 -15.14 -29.69 -19.79
C PHE A 42 -15.22 -28.46 -20.71
N ASN A 43 -16.36 -28.25 -21.38
CA ASN A 43 -16.60 -27.16 -22.34
C ASN A 43 -16.66 -25.80 -21.63
N PHE A 44 -17.31 -25.74 -20.47
CA PHE A 44 -17.49 -24.50 -19.70
C PHE A 44 -16.52 -24.39 -18.52
N ARG A 45 -15.42 -25.14 -18.53
CA ARG A 45 -14.43 -25.19 -17.43
C ARG A 45 -13.87 -23.83 -16.98
N PHE A 46 -13.91 -22.82 -17.86
CA PHE A 46 -13.46 -21.44 -17.60
C PHE A 46 -14.59 -20.41 -17.62
N GLN A 47 -15.84 -20.86 -17.84
CA GLN A 47 -17.04 -20.03 -18.01
C GLN A 47 -18.07 -20.29 -16.90
N GLU A 48 -18.09 -21.49 -16.29
CA GLU A 48 -18.89 -21.77 -15.12
C GLU A 48 -18.42 -20.88 -13.95
N PRO A 49 -19.36 -20.22 -13.24
CA PRO A 49 -19.05 -19.18 -12.30
C PRO A 49 -18.63 -19.77 -10.96
N ASP A 50 -17.54 -20.55 -10.91
CA ASP A 50 -16.74 -20.66 -9.67
C ASP A 50 -15.90 -19.38 -9.47
N THR A 51 -16.55 -18.24 -9.75
CA THR A 51 -15.97 -16.88 -9.73
C THR A 51 -15.93 -16.31 -8.30
N GLU A 52 -16.72 -16.87 -7.39
CA GLU A 52 -16.83 -16.38 -6.01
C GLU A 52 -15.74 -16.93 -5.08
N PHE A 53 -15.19 -18.12 -5.35
CA PHE A 53 -14.12 -18.70 -4.52
C PHE A 53 -12.75 -18.60 -5.18
N LEU A 54 -12.35 -17.39 -5.58
CA LEU A 54 -10.94 -17.15 -5.88
C LEU A 54 -10.13 -17.37 -4.59
N LYS A 55 -9.49 -18.54 -4.46
CA LYS A 55 -8.62 -18.88 -3.32
C LYS A 55 -7.45 -17.89 -3.27
N ARG A 56 -7.59 -16.86 -2.42
CA ARG A 56 -6.56 -15.86 -2.18
C ARG A 56 -5.72 -16.29 -0.99
N TYR A 57 -4.41 -16.32 -1.18
CA TYR A 57 -3.45 -16.57 -0.10
C TYR A 57 -2.80 -15.24 0.31
N PRO A 58 -2.53 -15.04 1.62
CA PRO A 58 -1.85 -13.84 2.10
C PRO A 58 -0.42 -13.80 1.55
N ARG A 59 0.00 -12.62 1.09
CA ARG A 59 1.37 -12.39 0.59
C ARG A 59 2.41 -12.44 1.71
N THR A 60 2.01 -12.07 2.92
CA THR A 60 2.83 -12.09 4.13
C THR A 60 2.17 -13.01 5.15
N ILE A 61 2.86 -14.09 5.49
CA ILE A 61 2.46 -15.02 6.54
C ILE A 61 3.27 -14.66 7.77
N ASP A 62 2.61 -14.17 8.82
CA ASP A 62 3.29 -13.77 10.05
C ASP A 62 3.70 -14.98 10.89
N ASP A 63 2.94 -16.08 10.82
CA ASP A 63 3.23 -17.35 11.49
C ASP A 63 4.26 -18.22 10.75
N SER A 64 5.04 -17.62 9.84
CA SER A 64 6.08 -18.34 9.12
C SER A 64 7.25 -18.66 10.05
N VAL A 65 7.60 -19.95 10.16
CA VAL A 65 8.80 -20.42 10.89
C VAL A 65 10.10 -19.97 10.20
N ARG A 66 10.03 -19.47 8.96
CA ARG A 66 11.19 -18.99 8.20
C ARG A 66 11.70 -17.67 8.75
N ARG A 67 13.00 -17.61 9.08
CA ARG A 67 13.69 -16.35 9.40
C ARG A 67 13.68 -15.41 8.20
N LYS A 68 13.19 -14.18 8.39
CA LYS A 68 13.22 -13.11 7.37
C LYS A 68 14.64 -12.53 7.27
N ASP A 69 15.08 -12.21 6.05
CA ASP A 69 16.37 -11.55 5.82
C ASP A 69 16.23 -10.03 5.97
N ASP A 70 16.70 -9.50 7.10
CA ASP A 70 16.67 -8.07 7.41
C ASP A 70 17.93 -7.30 7.01
N ARG A 71 18.93 -7.93 6.36
CA ARG A 71 20.21 -7.28 6.02
C ARG A 71 20.01 -5.97 5.26
N ARG A 72 19.09 -5.95 4.30
CA ARG A 72 18.78 -4.75 3.49
C ARG A 72 18.05 -3.69 4.30
N LYS A 73 17.16 -4.10 5.20
CA LYS A 73 16.41 -3.21 6.11
C LYS A 73 17.36 -2.52 7.08
N LEU A 74 18.27 -3.28 7.69
CA LEU A 74 19.31 -2.78 8.59
C LEU A 74 20.23 -1.78 7.89
N LYS A 75 20.77 -2.11 6.71
CA LYS A 75 21.62 -1.19 5.93
C LYS A 75 20.91 0.11 5.55
N ARG A 76 19.60 0.05 5.26
CA ARG A 76 18.79 1.25 4.98
C ARG A 76 18.59 2.10 6.24
N ALA A 77 18.32 1.47 7.38
CA ALA A 77 18.18 2.15 8.66
C ALA A 77 19.47 2.86 9.06
N GLU A 78 20.63 2.19 8.95
CA GLU A 78 21.95 2.75 9.21
C GLU A 78 22.24 3.97 8.31
N LYS A 79 22.01 3.86 7.00
CA LYS A 79 22.17 4.98 6.06
C LYS A 79 21.25 6.16 6.39
N LYS A 80 20.02 5.88 6.83
CA LYS A 80 19.07 6.91 7.25
C LYS A 80 19.56 7.62 8.51
N GLN A 81 19.97 6.88 9.54
CA GLN A 81 20.51 7.43 10.77
C GLN A 81 21.76 8.28 10.52
N ARG A 82 22.69 7.82 9.67
CA ARG A 82 23.88 8.59 9.29
C ARG A 82 23.52 9.94 8.65
N LYS A 83 22.60 9.94 7.69
CA LYS A 83 22.14 11.18 7.04
C LYS A 83 21.40 12.11 7.99
N GLU A 84 20.61 11.58 8.92
CA GLU A 84 19.92 12.37 9.93
C GLU A 84 20.92 13.04 10.89
N PHE A 85 21.95 12.30 11.31
CA PHE A 85 23.02 12.84 12.15
C PHE A 85 23.81 13.95 11.43
N GLU A 86 24.24 13.72 10.19
CA GLU A 86 24.91 14.74 9.35
C GLU A 86 24.04 16.00 9.19
N ARG A 87 22.71 15.84 8.99
CA ARG A 87 21.79 16.97 8.90
C ARG A 87 21.68 17.74 10.22
N LYS A 88 21.58 17.03 11.35
CA LYS A 88 21.53 17.65 12.69
C LYS A 88 22.78 18.48 12.96
N GLN A 89 23.97 17.93 12.70
CA GLN A 89 25.23 18.66 12.86
C GLN A 89 25.28 19.94 12.00
N LYS A 90 24.85 19.85 10.73
CA LYS A 90 24.79 21.04 9.85
C LYS A 90 23.83 22.10 10.38
N LEU A 91 22.67 21.69 10.90
CA LEU A 91 21.70 22.62 11.49
C LEU A 91 22.23 23.29 12.76
N GLU A 92 22.92 22.54 13.61
CA GLU A 92 23.57 23.06 14.82
C GLU A 92 24.67 24.07 14.46
N GLU A 93 25.49 23.78 13.45
CA GLU A 93 26.52 24.69 12.99
C GLU A 93 25.92 25.96 12.37
N ILE A 94 24.90 25.83 11.52
CA ILE A 94 24.17 27.00 10.99
C ILE A 94 23.59 27.85 12.12
N LYS A 95 23.02 27.22 13.17
CA LYS A 95 22.49 27.94 14.33
C LYS A 95 23.60 28.68 15.08
N ARG A 96 24.77 28.06 15.26
CA ARG A 96 25.94 28.70 15.87
C ARG A 96 26.41 29.91 15.05
N LEU A 97 26.58 29.75 13.74
CA LEU A 97 26.99 30.81 12.83
C LEU A 97 25.99 31.97 12.81
N LYS A 98 24.68 31.67 12.78
CA LYS A 98 23.62 32.69 12.88
C LYS A 98 23.71 33.47 14.20
N ASN A 99 23.95 32.78 15.32
CA ASN A 99 24.09 33.44 16.62
C ASN A 99 25.32 34.33 16.69
N LEU A 100 26.46 33.90 16.13
CA LEU A 100 27.66 34.73 16.03
C LEU A 100 27.41 35.98 15.18
N LYS A 101 26.83 35.81 13.98
CA LYS A 101 26.50 36.93 13.10
C LYS A 101 25.50 37.90 13.73
N LYS A 102 24.51 37.40 14.47
CA LYS A 102 23.57 38.25 15.24
C LYS A 102 24.28 39.10 16.29
N LYS A 103 25.25 38.53 17.01
CA LYS A 103 26.08 39.28 17.98
C LYS A 103 26.91 40.36 17.28
N GLU A 104 27.55 40.02 16.15
CA GLU A 104 28.31 41.00 15.37
C GLU A 104 27.44 42.15 14.86
N ILE A 105 26.22 41.88 14.38
CA ILE A 105 25.26 42.91 13.96
C ILE A 105 24.87 43.78 15.16
N PHE A 106 24.55 43.18 16.31
CA PHE A 106 24.21 43.92 17.52
C PHE A 106 25.35 44.84 17.98
N ASP A 107 26.60 44.36 17.94
CA ASP A 107 27.77 45.17 18.28
C ASP A 107 27.97 46.33 17.30
N LYS A 108 27.73 46.10 16.00
CA LYS A 108 27.74 47.17 14.98
C LYS A 108 26.64 48.20 15.23
N MET A 109 25.43 47.77 15.56
CA MET A 109 24.32 48.67 15.91
C MET A 109 24.68 49.51 17.13
N LYS A 110 25.27 48.91 18.17
CA LYS A 110 25.72 49.63 19.36
C LYS A 110 26.76 50.70 19.01
N ARG A 111 27.71 50.39 18.12
CA ARG A 111 28.68 51.37 17.62
C ARG A 111 28.01 52.51 16.86
N LEU A 112 27.03 52.21 15.99
CA LEU A 112 26.29 53.23 15.25
C LEU A 112 25.52 54.16 16.18
N LYS A 113 24.85 53.64 17.22
CA LYS A 113 24.16 54.46 18.25
C LYS A 113 25.11 55.42 18.95
N VAL A 114 26.28 54.93 19.36
CA VAL A 114 27.30 55.77 20.02
C VAL A 114 27.82 56.87 19.08
N VAL A 115 28.02 56.56 17.79
CA VAL A 115 28.48 57.56 16.81
C VAL A 115 27.39 58.57 16.45
N ALA A 116 26.13 58.14 16.38
CA ALA A 116 24.99 59.00 16.09
C ALA A 116 24.68 59.99 17.23
N GLY A 117 25.12 59.71 18.46
CA GLY A 117 24.90 60.58 19.62
C GLY A 117 23.50 60.46 20.25
N ASP A 118 22.61 59.67 19.65
CA ASP A 118 21.25 59.40 20.13
C ASP A 118 21.14 57.94 20.62
N GLU A 119 21.04 57.75 21.93
CA GLU A 119 20.83 56.41 22.55
C GLU A 119 19.45 55.82 22.16
N ASP A 120 18.46 56.70 21.97
CA ASP A 120 17.06 56.38 21.64
C ASP A 120 16.79 56.22 20.14
N LEU A 121 17.84 56.16 19.30
CA LEU A 121 17.66 55.98 17.86
C LEU A 121 16.87 54.67 17.59
N PRO A 122 15.68 54.75 16.94
CA PRO A 122 14.80 53.60 16.73
C PRO A 122 15.29 52.76 15.55
N VAL A 123 16.50 52.19 15.68
CA VAL A 123 17.08 51.30 14.66
C VAL A 123 16.74 49.86 15.02
N ASN A 124 15.95 49.21 14.18
CA ASN A 124 15.62 47.80 14.36
C ASN A 124 16.51 46.91 13.48
N ILE A 125 16.68 45.66 13.90
CA ILE A 125 17.43 44.65 13.12
C ILE A 125 16.72 44.40 11.78
N ASP A 126 15.39 44.47 11.77
CA ASP A 126 14.56 44.27 10.58
C ASP A 126 14.78 45.35 9.51
N ASP A 127 15.25 46.54 9.88
CA ASP A 127 15.58 47.62 8.92
C ASP A 127 16.84 47.31 8.08
N LEU A 128 17.66 46.34 8.53
CA LEU A 128 18.86 45.89 7.80
C LEU A 128 18.61 44.66 6.92
N ASP A 129 17.65 43.82 7.30
CA ASP A 129 17.35 42.56 6.60
C ASP A 129 16.19 42.70 5.59
N ALA A 130 15.35 43.74 5.70
CA ALA A 130 14.25 44.01 4.76
C ALA A 130 14.73 44.79 3.52
N ASP A 131 14.05 44.58 2.38
CA ASP A 131 14.24 45.40 1.19
C ASP A 131 13.78 46.84 1.47
N PHE A 132 14.58 47.84 1.06
CA PHE A 132 14.28 49.24 1.30
C PHE A 132 13.02 49.69 0.53
N ASP A 133 11.94 50.04 1.25
CA ASP A 133 10.73 50.66 0.68
C ASP A 133 10.72 52.19 0.91
N PRO A 134 10.84 53.00 -0.16
CA PRO A 134 10.79 54.46 -0.07
C PRO A 134 9.52 54.98 0.61
N LYS A 135 8.38 54.32 0.44
CA LYS A 135 7.10 54.77 1.01
C LYS A 135 7.05 54.59 2.51
N GLU A 136 7.58 53.49 3.03
CA GLU A 136 7.69 53.29 4.49
C GLU A 136 8.69 54.26 5.11
N TYR A 137 9.82 54.48 4.44
CA TYR A 137 10.83 55.43 4.88
C TYR A 137 10.26 56.86 5.01
N ASP A 138 9.56 57.35 3.98
CA ASP A 138 8.95 58.68 4.00
C ASP A 138 7.91 58.83 5.13
N ARG A 139 7.11 57.78 5.39
CA ARG A 139 6.16 57.78 6.53
C ARG A 139 6.87 57.92 7.87
N ARG A 140 7.99 57.20 8.06
CA ARG A 140 8.77 57.28 9.31
C ARG A 140 9.42 58.65 9.47
N MET A 141 9.92 59.23 8.40
CA MET A 141 10.51 60.58 8.42
C MET A 141 9.49 61.69 8.72
N GLN A 142 8.22 61.52 8.35
CA GLN A 142 7.15 62.47 8.68
C GLN A 142 6.79 62.46 10.18
N VAL A 143 6.94 61.33 10.87
CA VAL A 143 6.64 61.20 12.32
C VAL A 143 7.75 61.80 13.19
N ILE A 144 8.98 61.87 12.67
CA ILE A 144 10.17 62.39 13.38
C ILE A 144 10.28 63.93 13.25
N LYS A 145 9.43 64.57 12.45
CA LYS A 145 9.42 66.01 12.21
C LYS A 145 8.56 66.76 13.24
#